data_AF-A0A2D6YM20-F1
#
_entry.id   AF-A0A2D6YM20-F1
#
_cell.length_a   1.000
_cell.length_b   1.000
_cell.length_c   1.000
_cell.angle_alpha   90.00
_cell.angle_beta   90.00
_cell.angle_gamma   90.00
#
_symmetry.space_group_name_H-M   'P 1'
#
loop_
_entity.id
_entity.type
_entity.pdbx_description
1 polymer ?
#
loop_
_entity_poly.entity_id
_entity_poly.type
_entity_poly.pdbx_seq_one_letter_code
_entity_poly.pdbx_strand_id
1 'polypeptide(L)' 'MTWQVALDYSEKFAAIVPVCVGMSYIDLPFMESIRNLPIWAFHVSGEDVVMYHELVWTFDKVNFPGGRAKLLIQNSTTGC' A
#
# COMPACT_ATOMS: atom_id res chain seq x y z
N MET A 1 7.50 -0.21 6.30
CA MET A 1 7.56 -1.29 7.33
C MET A 1 6.36 -2.24 7.26
N THR A 2 5.09 -1.77 7.32
CA THR A 2 3.89 -2.64 7.30
C THR A 2 3.87 -3.64 6.15
N TRP A 3 4.15 -3.18 4.93
CA TRP A 3 4.14 -4.03 3.75
C TRP A 3 5.19 -5.14 3.80
N GLN A 4 6.43 -4.83 4.19
CA GLN A 4 7.51 -5.80 4.32
C GLN A 4 7.14 -6.93 5.28
N VAL A 5 6.62 -6.57 6.46
CA VAL A 5 6.23 -7.55 7.48
C VAL A 5 5.05 -8.41 6.98
N ALA A 6 4.12 -7.83 6.23
CA ALA A 6 3.02 -8.59 5.63
C ALA A 6 3.50 -9.56 4.55
N LEU A 7 4.55 -9.24 3.80
CA LEU A 7 5.15 -10.16 2.84
C LEU A 7 5.90 -11.30 3.52
N ASP A 8 6.68 -10.97 4.55
CA ASP A 8 7.50 -11.95 5.28
C ASP A 8 6.62 -12.93 6.08
N TYR A 9 5.41 -12.50 6.47
CA TYR A 9 4.51 -13.27 7.34
C TYR A 9 3.04 -13.21 6.87
N SER A 10 2.78 -13.42 5.59
CA SER A 10 1.46 -13.20 4.96
C SER A 10 0.30 -13.95 5.62
N GLU A 11 0.55 -15.13 6.19
CA GLU A 11 -0.47 -15.94 6.87
C GLU A 11 -0.72 -15.56 8.32
N LYS A 12 0.02 -14.58 8.86
CA LYS A 12 -0.13 -14.14 10.26
C LYS A 12 -1.14 -13.02 10.43
N PHE A 13 -1.57 -12.39 9.35
CA PHE A 13 -2.44 -11.22 9.39
C PHE A 13 -3.80 -11.51 8.76
N ALA A 14 -4.86 -11.06 9.44
CA ALA A 14 -6.21 -11.07 8.88
C ALA A 14 -6.45 -9.89 7.92
N ALA A 15 -5.70 -8.79 8.07
CA ALA A 15 -5.71 -7.60 7.25
C ALA A 15 -4.51 -6.70 7.60
N ILE A 16 -4.18 -5.74 6.73
CA ILE A 16 -3.22 -4.66 7.04
C ILE A 16 -3.76 -3.28 6.67
N VAL A 17 -3.28 -2.26 7.40
CA VAL A 17 -3.60 -0.85 7.17
C VAL A 17 -2.31 -0.02 7.06
N PRO A 18 -1.69 0.06 5.87
CA PRO A 18 -0.49 0.87 5.66
C PRO A 18 -0.84 2.37 5.65
N VAL A 19 -0.02 3.20 6.30
CA VAL A 19 -0.19 4.67 6.32
C VAL A 19 1.03 5.32 5.70
N CYS A 20 0.81 6.17 4.69
CA CYS A 20 1.83 6.97 4.00
C CYS A 20 3.08 6.19 3.59
N VAL A 21 2.95 4.93 3.16
CA VAL A 21 4.10 4.10 2.78
C VAL A 21 3.78 3.28 1.52
N GLY A 22 4.67 3.35 0.53
CA GLY A 22 4.68 2.50 -0.66
C GLY A 22 5.80 1.45 -0.61
N MET A 23 5.87 0.62 -1.65
CA MET A 23 6.93 -0.36 -1.91
C MET A 23 7.22 -0.46 -3.41
N SER A 24 7.65 0.65 -3.99
CA SER A 24 8.03 0.76 -5.40
C SER A 24 9.01 -0.34 -5.85
N TYR A 25 9.92 -0.74 -4.95
CA TYR A 25 11.02 -1.67 -5.16
C TYR A 25 10.68 -3.18 -5.06
N ILE A 26 9.45 -3.57 -4.70
CA ILE A 26 9.11 -5.00 -4.54
C ILE A 26 8.46 -5.58 -5.81
N ASP A 27 8.97 -6.72 -6.26
CA ASP A 27 8.52 -7.38 -7.49
C ASP A 27 7.19 -8.13 -7.36
N LEU A 28 6.53 -8.33 -8.51
CA LEU A 28 5.22 -9.00 -8.63
C LEU A 28 5.13 -10.38 -7.95
N PRO A 29 6.15 -11.27 -7.99
CA PRO A 29 6.07 -12.59 -7.36
C PRO A 29 5.83 -12.51 -5.84
N PHE A 30 6.29 -11.44 -5.19
CA PHE A 30 6.05 -11.24 -3.76
C PHE A 30 4.61 -10.79 -3.49
N MET A 31 4.01 -10.01 -4.38
CA MET A 31 2.61 -9.55 -4.20
C MET A 31 1.60 -10.69 -4.24
N GLU A 32 1.98 -11.82 -4.87
CA GLU A 32 1.18 -13.04 -4.87
C GLU A 32 0.90 -13.56 -3.46
N SER A 33 1.88 -13.48 -2.54
CA SER A 33 1.75 -14.02 -1.18
C SER A 33 0.70 -13.28 -0.34
N ILE A 34 0.37 -12.04 -0.71
CA ILE A 34 -0.62 -11.20 -0.05
C ILE A 34 -1.85 -10.92 -0.93
N ARG A 35 -2.01 -11.62 -2.06
CA ARG A 35 -3.16 -11.45 -2.98
C ARG A 35 -4.51 -11.51 -2.26
N ASN A 36 -4.63 -12.43 -1.30
CA ASN A 36 -5.86 -12.67 -0.55
C ASN A 36 -5.98 -11.82 0.73
N LEU A 37 -4.94 -11.07 1.09
CA LEU A 37 -4.89 -10.27 2.30
C LEU A 37 -5.71 -8.98 2.08
N PRO A 38 -6.73 -8.69 2.92
CA PRO A 38 -7.43 -7.42 2.88
C PRO A 38 -6.48 -6.26 3.22
N ILE A 39 -6.44 -5.24 2.37
CA ILE A 39 -5.53 -4.10 2.49
C ILE A 39 -6.30 -2.79 2.32
N TRP A 40 -6.18 -1.90 3.31
CA TRP A 40 -6.66 -0.52 3.24
C TRP A 40 -5.53 0.44 3.56
N ALA A 41 -4.96 1.11 2.55
CA ALA A 41 -3.94 2.11 2.78
C ALA A 41 -4.51 3.52 2.83
N PHE A 42 -3.84 4.36 3.61
CA PHE A 42 -4.17 5.77 3.80
C PHE A 42 -2.99 6.64 3.41
N HIS A 43 -3.25 7.75 2.72
CA HIS A 43 -2.23 8.73 2.36
C HIS A 43 -2.81 10.15 2.41
N VAL A 44 -1.99 11.12 2.82
CA VAL A 44 -2.34 12.55 2.77
C VAL A 44 -1.70 13.13 1.50
N SER A 45 -2.51 13.70 0.60
CA SER A 45 -1.99 14.39 -0.58
C SER A 45 -1.47 15.79 -0.22
N GLY A 46 -0.45 16.26 -0.92
CA GLY A 46 0.24 17.53 -0.64
C GLY A 46 1.46 17.41 0.28
N GLU A 47 1.72 16.20 0.80
CA GLU A 47 2.94 15.86 1.53
C GLU A 47 4.00 15.34 0.54
N ASP A 48 5.10 16.08 0.36
CA ASP A 48 6.20 15.68 -0.54
C ASP A 48 7.18 14.68 0.10
N VAL A 49 7.00 14.35 1.39
CA VAL A 49 7.89 13.45 2.15
C VAL A 49 7.81 12.01 1.63
N VAL A 50 6.63 11.58 1.17
CA VAL A 50 6.43 10.27 0.54
C VAL A 50 5.72 10.47 -0.79
N MET A 51 6.43 10.15 -1.87
CA MET A 51 5.96 10.35 -3.23
C MET A 51 4.67 9.54 -3.48
N TYR A 52 3.59 10.25 -3.79
CA TYR A 52 2.28 9.66 -4.15
C TYR A 52 2.39 8.57 -5.22
N HIS A 53 3.32 8.73 -6.18
CA HIS A 53 3.55 7.76 -7.25
C HIS A 53 3.96 6.38 -6.73
N GLU A 54 4.76 6.30 -5.67
CA GLU A 54 5.17 5.01 -5.09
C GLU A 54 3.99 4.24 -4.51
N LEU A 55 3.01 4.96 -3.97
CA LEU A 55 1.77 4.41 -3.47
C LEU A 55 0.93 3.85 -4.63
N VAL A 56 0.67 4.63 -5.67
CA VAL A 56 -0.09 4.18 -6.85
C VAL A 56 0.52 2.91 -7.45
N TRP A 57 1.84 2.92 -7.67
CA TRP A 57 2.57 1.78 -8.21
C TRP A 57 2.43 0.51 -7.36
N THR A 58 2.47 0.65 -6.03
CA THR A 58 2.28 -0.47 -5.10
C THR A 58 0.87 -1.07 -5.23
N PHE A 59 -0.15 -0.22 -5.39
CA PHE A 59 -1.53 -0.65 -5.56
C PHE A 59 -1.76 -1.38 -6.86
N ASP A 60 -1.18 -0.90 -7.96
CA ASP A 60 -1.25 -1.57 -9.26
C ASP A 60 -0.64 -2.97 -9.18
N LYS A 61 0.53 -3.10 -8.54
CA LYS A 61 1.20 -4.39 -8.34
C LYS A 61 0.40 -5.36 -7.47
N VAL A 62 -0.24 -4.89 -6.40
CA VAL A 62 -1.07 -5.73 -5.52
C VAL A 62 -2.36 -6.18 -6.22
N ASN A 63 -2.97 -5.31 -7.02
CA ASN A 63 -4.23 -5.60 -7.69
C ASN A 63 -4.05 -6.37 -9.02
N PHE A 64 -2.89 -6.29 -9.66
CA PHE A 64 -2.56 -7.03 -10.89
C PHE A 64 -2.81 -8.56 -10.78
N PRO A 65 -2.35 -9.27 -9.72
CA PRO A 65 -2.67 -10.68 -9.54
C PRO A 65 -4.14 -10.95 -9.12
N GLY A 66 -4.99 -9.93 -9.00
CA GLY A 66 -6.38 -10.07 -8.52
C GLY A 66 -6.56 -9.77 -7.03
N GLY A 67 -5.59 -9.07 -6.42
CA GLY A 67 -5.75 -8.48 -5.10
C GLY A 67 -6.84 -7.40 -5.06
N ARG A 68 -7.25 -7.00 -3.85
CA ARG A 68 -8.35 -6.04 -3.63
C ARG A 68 -7.95 -4.93 -2.66
N ALA A 69 -6.75 -4.39 -2.81
CA ALA A 69 -6.29 -3.28 -1.99
C ALA A 69 -7.09 -2.01 -2.33
N LYS A 70 -7.50 -1.25 -1.30
CA LYS A 70 -8.10 0.09 -1.48
C LYS A 70 -7.22 1.19 -0.89
N LEU A 71 -7.17 2.32 -1.58
CA LEU A 71 -6.43 3.51 -1.18
C LEU A 71 -7.41 4.63 -0.81
N LEU A 72 -7.25 5.20 0.38
CA LEU A 72 -7.93 6.41 0.80
C LEU A 72 -6.94 7.58 0.79
N ILE A 73 -7.28 8.64 0.06
CA ILE A 73 -6.49 9.86 0.00
C ILE A 73 -7.22 10.97 0.74
N GLN A 74 -6.55 11.57 1.71
CA GLN A 74 -7.00 12.78 2.39
C GLN A 74 -6.29 13.98 1.79
N ASN A 75 -7.03 15.00 1.34
CA ASN A 75 -6.40 16.22 0.86
C ASN A 75 -5.93 17.09 2.02
N SER A 76 -4.64 17.43 2.08
CA SER A 76 -4.17 18.44 3.02
C SER A 76 -4.70 19.80 2.58
N THR A 77 -5.56 20.42 3.40
CA THR A 77 -5.97 21.81 3.20
C THR A 77 -4.91 22.71 3.84
N THR A 78 -3.83 22.99 3.14
CA THR A 78 -2.93 24.10 3.51
C THR A 78 -3.53 25.41 3.00
N GLY A 79 -4.46 25.94 3.80
CA GLY A 79 -5.11 27.22 3.59
C GLY A 79 -5.43 27.88 4.93
N CYS A 80 -4.42 28.50 5.55
CA CYS A 80 -4.53 29.59 6.51
C CYS A 80 -3.39 30.57 6.21
#